data_AF-A0A416DQL8-F1
#
_entry.id   AF-A0A416DQL8-F1
#
_cell.length_a   1.000
_cell.length_b   1.000
_cell.length_c   1.000
_cell.angle_alpha   90.00
_cell.angle_beta   90.00
_cell.angle_gamma   90.00
#
_symmetry.space_group_name_H-M   'P 1'
#
loop_
_entity.id
_entity.type
_entity.pdbx_description
1 polymer ?
#
loop_
_entity_poly.entity_id
_entity_poly.type
_entity_poly.pdbx_seq_one_letter_code
_entity_poly.pdbx_strand_id
1 'polypeptide(L)'
;MTGKELCKVQFMKIFEDYYDFEQKNIILNSIRVAVLYDDKHFKKIPFDIQVAGENGFRVKPCFSKGKFLVMYECMMEAYKVTIPANAFPYHMNENGDFDICIPSEEHK
;
A
#
# COMPACT_ATOMS: atom_id res chain seq x y z
N MET A 1 21.64 9.35 -2.05
CA MET A 1 21.99 8.12 -1.30
C MET A 1 22.35 7.03 -2.30
N THR A 2 23.44 6.27 -2.12
CA THR A 2 23.72 5.10 -2.98
C THR A 2 22.90 3.91 -2.48
N GLY A 3 22.24 3.18 -3.39
CA GLY A 3 21.57 1.91 -3.06
C GLY A 3 20.07 2.00 -2.82
N LYS A 4 19.30 2.46 -3.82
CA LYS A 4 17.89 2.05 -3.88
C LYS A 4 17.86 0.54 -4.03
N GLU A 5 17.02 -0.13 -3.25
CA GLU A 5 16.84 -1.57 -3.30
C GLU A 5 15.42 -1.88 -3.77
N LEU A 6 15.26 -3.01 -4.45
CA LEU A 6 13.94 -3.46 -4.86
C LEU A 6 13.20 -4.05 -3.65
N CYS A 7 12.20 -3.32 -3.17
CA CYS A 7 11.45 -3.63 -1.96
C CYS A 7 10.00 -4.02 -2.29
N LYS A 8 9.43 -4.92 -1.48
CA LYS A 8 7.98 -5.17 -1.46
C LYS A 8 7.31 -4.12 -0.60
N VAL A 9 6.33 -3.43 -1.18
CA VAL A 9 5.53 -2.42 -0.47
C VAL A 9 4.07 -2.82 -0.52
N GLN A 10 3.41 -2.85 0.64
CA GLN A 10 1.99 -3.15 0.75
C GLN A 10 1.16 -1.87 0.63
N PHE A 11 0.12 -1.94 -0.20
CA PHE A 11 -0.88 -0.89 -0.39
C PHE A 11 -2.24 -1.37 0.08
N MET A 12 -3.02 -0.43 0.62
CA MET A 12 -4.40 -0.66 1.05
C MET A 12 -5.27 0.53 0.65
N LYS A 13 -6.43 0.28 0.05
CA LYS A 13 -7.36 1.34 -0.36
C LYS A 13 -8.81 0.89 -0.21
N ILE A 14 -9.66 1.80 0.26
CA ILE A 14 -11.12 1.62 0.26
C ILE A 14 -11.69 2.15 -1.06
N PHE A 15 -12.63 1.43 -1.65
CA PHE A 15 -13.29 1.77 -2.91
C PHE A 15 -14.74 1.24 -2.94
N GLU A 16 -15.56 1.68 -3.90
CA GLU A 16 -16.98 1.27 -4.00
C GLU A 16 -17.28 0.43 -5.26
N ASP A 17 -17.13 0.96 -6.46
CA ASP A 17 -17.52 0.20 -7.66
C ASP A 17 -16.39 -0.68 -8.20
N TYR A 18 -15.21 -0.10 -8.35
CA TYR A 18 -14.00 -0.74 -8.83
C TYR A 18 -12.78 0.02 -8.34
N TYR A 19 -11.61 -0.59 -8.47
CA TYR A 19 -10.34 0.06 -8.19
C TYR A 19 -9.39 -0.06 -9.37
N ASP A 20 -9.00 1.08 -9.93
CA ASP A 20 -7.92 1.14 -10.93
C ASP A 20 -6.58 1.17 -10.19
N PHE A 21 -5.70 0.24 -10.53
CA PHE A 21 -4.39 0.19 -9.92
C PHE A 21 -3.54 1.39 -10.32
N GLU A 22 -3.07 2.13 -9.31
CA GLU A 22 -2.20 3.29 -9.51
C GLU A 22 -0.72 2.88 -9.66
N GLN A 23 -0.31 1.79 -9.02
CA GLN A 23 1.08 1.33 -9.01
C GLN A 23 1.36 0.29 -10.11
N LYS A 24 2.61 0.28 -10.59
CA LYS A 24 3.15 -0.74 -11.49
C LYS A 24 3.80 -1.87 -10.69
N ASN A 25 4.21 -2.94 -11.38
CA ASN A 25 4.93 -4.10 -10.81
C ASN A 25 4.17 -4.77 -9.65
N ILE A 26 2.85 -4.89 -9.78
CA ILE A 26 1.99 -5.53 -8.78
C ILE A 26 2.24 -7.03 -8.77
N ILE A 27 2.37 -7.59 -7.58
CA ILE A 27 2.47 -9.02 -7.36
C ILE A 27 1.06 -9.61 -7.38
N LEU A 28 0.63 -10.19 -8.49
CA LEU A 28 -0.78 -10.58 -8.69
C LEU A 28 -1.33 -11.53 -7.62
N ASN A 29 -0.53 -12.48 -7.13
CA ASN A 29 -0.99 -13.43 -6.10
C ASN A 29 -1.11 -12.81 -4.69
N SER A 30 -0.69 -11.55 -4.51
CA SER A 30 -0.86 -10.79 -3.27
C SER A 30 -2.21 -10.07 -3.19
N ILE A 31 -2.91 -9.88 -4.32
CA ILE A 31 -4.15 -9.10 -4.38
C ILE A 31 -5.23 -9.78 -3.52
N ARG A 32 -5.82 -9.01 -2.62
CA ARG A 32 -6.97 -9.41 -1.81
C ARG A 32 -8.04 -8.33 -1.92
N VAL A 33 -9.29 -8.75 -2.03
CA VAL A 33 -10.45 -7.88 -1.96
C VAL A 33 -11.33 -8.36 -0.82
N ALA A 34 -11.78 -7.44 0.01
CA ALA A 34 -12.70 -7.71 1.09
C ALA A 34 -13.87 -6.73 1.06
N VAL A 35 -15.04 -7.16 1.51
CA VAL A 35 -16.15 -6.26 1.84
C VAL A 35 -15.92 -5.67 3.23
N LEU A 36 -16.24 -4.39 3.37
CA LEU A 36 -16.22 -3.65 4.62
C LEU A 36 -17.65 -3.56 5.16
N TYR A 37 -17.93 -4.29 6.24
CA TYR A 37 -19.18 -4.17 6.98
C TYR A 37 -19.07 -3.07 8.05
N ASP A 38 -20.22 -2.53 8.48
CA ASP A 38 -20.29 -1.43 9.46
C ASP A 38 -19.69 -1.82 10.83
N ASP A 39 -19.62 -3.11 11.13
CA ASP A 39 -19.02 -3.69 12.33
C ASP A 39 -17.50 -3.90 12.21
N LYS A 40 -16.85 -3.34 11.18
CA LYS A 40 -15.41 -3.45 10.87
C LYS A 40 -14.93 -4.90 10.63
N HIS A 41 -15.83 -5.84 10.39
CA HIS A 41 -15.43 -7.17 9.97
C HIS A 41 -15.07 -7.18 8.47
N PHE A 42 -13.91 -7.75 8.16
CA PHE A 42 -13.45 -7.95 6.79
C PHE A 42 -13.76 -9.36 6.33
N LYS A 43 -14.52 -9.50 5.25
CA LYS A 43 -14.72 -10.79 4.58
C LYS A 43 -14.12 -10.76 3.19
N LYS A 44 -13.17 -11.67 2.92
CA LYS A 44 -12.57 -11.83 1.59
C LYS A 44 -13.65 -12.24 0.60
N ILE A 45 -13.63 -11.64 -0.58
CA ILE A 45 -14.61 -11.88 -1.65
C ILE A 45 -13.90 -12.22 -2.97
N PRO A 46 -14.56 -12.96 -3.87
CA PRO A 46 -14.11 -13.09 -5.25
C PRO A 46 -14.11 -11.75 -5.97
N PHE A 47 -13.20 -11.61 -6.94
CA PHE A 47 -13.05 -10.42 -7.77
C PHE A 47 -12.48 -10.82 -9.14
N ASP A 48 -12.74 -9.97 -10.13
CA ASP A 48 -12.15 -10.05 -11.46
C ASP A 48 -11.07 -8.98 -11.63
N ILE A 49 -10.10 -9.27 -12.50
CA ILE A 49 -9.14 -8.28 -13.00
C ILE A 49 -9.50 -7.97 -14.46
N GLN A 50 -9.68 -6.70 -14.76
CA GLN A 50 -10.08 -6.21 -16.08
C GLN A 50 -9.03 -5.24 -16.62
N VAL A 51 -8.95 -5.10 -17.94
CA VAL A 51 -8.10 -4.09 -18.59
C VAL A 51 -8.78 -2.72 -18.49
N ALA A 52 -8.06 -1.71 -18.03
CA ALA A 52 -8.51 -0.33 -17.91
C ALA A 52 -7.60 0.59 -18.76
N GLY A 53 -7.98 0.82 -20.01
CA GLY A 53 -7.17 1.56 -20.98
C GLY A 53 -5.95 0.77 -21.47
N GLU A 54 -5.01 1.44 -22.12
CA GLU A 54 -3.88 0.77 -22.81
C GLU A 54 -2.92 0.05 -21.87
N ASN A 55 -2.75 0.52 -20.62
CA ASN A 55 -1.74 -0.01 -19.69
C ASN A 55 -2.23 -0.13 -18.24
N GLY A 56 -3.54 0.00 -17.99
CA GLY A 56 -4.12 -0.06 -16.66
C GLY A 56 -4.80 -1.40 -16.40
N PHE A 57 -4.80 -1.81 -15.14
CA PHE A 57 -5.60 -2.93 -14.66
C PHE A 57 -6.58 -2.42 -13.60
N ARG A 58 -7.77 -3.00 -13.61
CA ARG A 58 -8.87 -2.71 -12.69
C ARG A 58 -9.23 -3.95 -11.91
N VAL A 59 -9.41 -3.80 -10.61
CA VAL A 59 -10.08 -4.80 -9.77
C VAL A 59 -11.56 -4.48 -9.74
N LYS A 60 -12.38 -5.50 -10.04
CA LYS A 60 -13.82 -5.42 -9.90
C LYS A 60 -14.32 -6.49 -8.92
N PRO A 61 -14.92 -6.12 -7.79
CA PRO A 61 -15.51 -7.07 -6.87
C PRO A 61 -16.69 -7.76 -7.55
N CYS A 62 -16.94 -9.03 -7.19
CA CYS A 62 -18.06 -9.79 -7.74
C CYS A 62 -19.44 -9.25 -7.27
N PHE A 63 -19.44 -8.43 -6.21
CA PHE A 63 -20.62 -7.74 -5.70
C PHE A 63 -20.77 -6.37 -6.34
N SER A 64 -21.99 -6.01 -6.75
CA SER A 64 -22.25 -4.78 -7.51
C SER A 64 -22.33 -3.51 -6.68
N LYS A 65 -22.43 -3.61 -5.34
CA LYS A 65 -22.58 -2.46 -4.42
C LYS A 65 -21.94 -2.78 -3.07
N GLY A 66 -21.33 -1.78 -2.46
CA GLY A 66 -20.77 -1.86 -1.12
C GLY A 66 -19.51 -1.01 -0.97
N LYS A 67 -18.99 -0.94 0.25
CA LYS A 67 -17.62 -0.46 0.50
C LYS A 67 -16.70 -1.66 0.53
N PHE A 68 -15.63 -1.60 -0.24
CA PHE A 68 -14.65 -2.67 -0.35
C PHE A 68 -13.27 -2.16 0.04
N LEU A 69 -12.42 -3.09 0.46
CA LEU A 69 -11.01 -2.87 0.70
C LEU A 69 -10.23 -3.70 -0.32
N VAL A 70 -9.29 -3.08 -1.03
CA VAL A 70 -8.26 -3.79 -1.79
C VAL A 70 -6.94 -3.72 -1.03
N MET A 71 -6.23 -4.84 -0.99
CA MET A 71 -4.88 -4.95 -0.45
C MET A 71 -4.00 -5.66 -1.48
N TYR A 72 -2.79 -5.16 -1.72
CA TYR A 72 -1.84 -5.77 -2.64
C TYR A 72 -0.42 -5.32 -2.33
N GLU A 73 0.54 -6.07 -2.87
CA GLU A 73 1.95 -5.75 -2.81
C GLU A 73 2.44 -5.38 -4.22
N CYS A 74 3.36 -4.43 -4.30
CA CYS A 74 4.12 -4.17 -5.52
C CYS A 74 5.62 -4.10 -5.22
N MET A 75 6.42 -4.34 -6.26
CA MET A 75 7.87 -4.15 -6.20
C MET A 75 8.21 -2.70 -6.58
N MET A 76 8.86 -1.99 -5.66
CA MET A 76 9.28 -0.60 -5.85
C MET A 76 10.74 -0.43 -5.45
N GLU A 77 11.45 0.43 -6.18
CA GLU A 77 12.76 0.89 -5.74
C GLU A 77 12.58 1.87 -4.58
N ALA A 78 13.11 1.54 -3.42
CA ALA A 78 13.01 2.35 -2.22
C ALA A 78 14.35 2.39 -1.47
N TYR A 79 14.52 3.42 -0.65
CA TYR A 79 15.61 3.45 0.31
C TYR A 79 15.16 2.74 1.59
N LYS A 80 15.95 1.76 2.02
CA LYS A 80 15.73 1.10 3.30
C LYS A 80 16.47 1.86 4.40
N VAL A 81 15.71 2.52 5.27
CA VAL A 81 16.25 3.16 6.48
C VAL A 81 16.15 2.16 7.64
N THR A 82 17.27 1.86 8.28
CA THR A 82 17.31 1.02 9.48
C THR A 82 17.54 1.91 10.70
N ILE A 83 16.56 1.96 11.59
CA ILE A 83 16.65 2.70 12.85
C ILE A 83 16.93 1.69 13.97
N PRO A 84 18.08 1.74 14.65
CA PRO A 84 18.35 0.84 15.75
C PRO A 84 17.45 1.18 16.95
N ALA A 85 17.07 0.16 17.74
CA ALA A 85 16.10 0.34 18.83
C ALA A 85 16.55 1.38 19.88
N ASN A 86 17.85 1.47 20.13
CA ASN A 86 18.43 2.48 21.02
C ASN A 86 18.36 3.91 20.46
N ALA A 87 18.06 4.09 19.17
CA ALA A 87 17.89 5.40 18.55
C ALA A 87 16.45 5.91 18.59
N PHE A 88 15.46 5.05 18.85
CA PHE A 88 14.04 5.44 18.91
C PHE A 88 13.78 6.62 19.87
N PRO A 89 14.35 6.66 21.10
CA PRO A 89 14.14 7.79 22.01
C PRO A 89 14.61 9.14 21.45
N TYR A 90 15.61 9.16 20.57
CA TYR A 90 16.12 10.40 19.96
C TYR A 90 15.26 10.93 18.81
N HIS A 91 14.31 10.13 18.34
CA HIS A 91 13.33 10.51 17.33
C HIS A 91 11.98 10.87 17.95
N MET A 92 11.82 10.79 19.28
CA MET A 92 10.56 11.11 19.94
C MET A 92 10.48 12.63 20.21
N ASN A 93 9.44 13.28 19.71
CA ASN A 93 9.17 14.69 19.99
C ASN A 93 8.52 14.88 21.37
N GLU A 94 8.30 16.14 21.75
CA GLU A 94 7.74 16.50 23.07
C GLU A 94 6.34 15.92 23.33
N ASN A 95 5.60 15.56 22.28
CA ASN A 95 4.26 14.98 22.38
C ASN A 95 4.28 13.45 22.53
N GLY A 96 5.46 12.82 22.46
CA GLY A 96 5.59 11.37 22.45
C GLY A 96 5.46 10.72 21.07
N ASP A 97 5.34 11.52 20.01
CA ASP A 97 5.29 11.03 18.63
C ASP A 97 6.71 10.88 18.06
N PHE A 98 6.90 9.99 17.07
CA PHE A 98 8.19 9.80 16.43
C PHE A 98 8.33 10.62 15.15
N ASP A 99 9.32 11.51 15.10
CA ASP A 99 9.70 12.28 13.93
C ASP A 99 10.98 11.69 13.30
N ILE A 100 10.79 11.01 12.16
CA ILE A 100 11.86 10.41 11.38
C ILE A 100 12.06 11.23 10.10
N CYS A 101 13.06 12.12 10.11
CA CYS A 101 13.48 12.84 8.91
C CYS A 101 14.36 11.93 8.05
N ILE A 102 13.83 11.43 6.93
CA ILE A 102 14.64 10.79 5.90
C ILE A 102 15.39 11.91 5.16
N PRO A 103 16.74 11.94 5.17
CA PRO A 103 17.48 12.98 4.47
C PRO A 103 17.14 12.93 2.98
N SER A 104 16.59 14.02 2.44
CA SER A 104 16.36 14.17 1.01
C SER A 104 17.70 14.30 0.29
N GLU A 105 17.75 13.91 -0.99
CA GLU A 105 18.98 14.04 -1.78
C GLU A 105 19.46 15.49 -1.97
N GLU A 106 18.64 16.48 -1.60
CA GLU A 106 18.90 17.92 -1.73
C GLU A 106 19.74 18.49 -0.58
N HIS A 107 19.96 17.74 0.50
CA HIS A 107 20.83 18.13 1.61
C HIS A 107 22.09 17.25 1.65
N LYS A 108 22.93 17.38 0.62
CA LYS A 108 24.31 16.90 0.62
C LYS A 108 25.30 18.06 0.59
#